data_AF-A0AAE4LP55-F1
#
_entry.id   AF-A0AAE4LP55-F1
#
_cell.length_a   1.000
_cell.length_b   1.000
_cell.length_c   1.000
_cell.angle_alpha   90.00
_cell.angle_beta   90.00
_cell.angle_gamma   90.00
#
_symmetry.space_group_name_H-M   'P 1'
#
loop_
_entity.id
_entity.type
_entity.pdbx_description
1 polymer ?
#
loop_
_entity_poly.entity_id
_entity_poly.type
_entity_poly.pdbx_seq_one_letter_code
_entity_poly.pdbx_strand_id
1 'polypeptide(L)'
;MELTPDSLYIKYVRLKEEDETPQTYPYTVPALANFRRLEFRRPVTFIMGENGMGKSTLLEAIAVKAGFNPEGGSKNFRFATRASHSDLYEHVVLGRGLQPRDGYFLRAESFYNVATEIENVADGVLKYYGDKSLHQQSHGESFLALLGHRLFGHGLYISTSRKPHCRPRARCTCCAG
;
A
#
# COMPACT_ATOMS: atom_id res chain seq x y z
N MET A 1 -7.22 23.35 8.42
CA MET A 1 -7.98 22.90 7.24
C MET A 1 -8.63 21.58 7.65
N GLU A 2 -9.92 21.60 7.97
CA GLU A 2 -10.65 20.39 8.37
C GLU A 2 -10.81 19.47 7.16
N LEU A 3 -10.42 18.20 7.32
CA LEU A 3 -10.46 17.20 6.27
C LEU A 3 -11.82 16.53 6.32
N THR A 4 -12.72 16.91 5.41
CA THR A 4 -14.05 16.30 5.28
C THR A 4 -13.97 14.92 4.60
N PRO A 5 -14.96 14.03 4.76
CA PRO A 5 -14.97 12.72 4.10
C PRO A 5 -14.84 12.76 2.58
N ASP A 6 -15.20 13.88 1.94
CA ASP A 6 -15.03 14.11 0.50
C ASP A 6 -13.60 14.44 0.08
N SER A 7 -12.71 14.69 1.04
CA SER A 7 -11.28 14.92 0.80
C SER A 7 -10.45 13.63 0.77
N LEU A 8 -11.07 12.46 0.94
CA LEU A 8 -10.40 11.16 0.99
C LEU A 8 -10.24 10.53 -0.40
N TYR A 9 -9.12 9.83 -0.63
CA TYR A 9 -8.90 9.06 -1.87
C TYR A 9 -9.61 7.70 -1.85
N ILE A 10 -9.64 7.06 -0.67
CA ILE A 10 -10.41 5.84 -0.41
C ILE A 10 -11.38 6.16 0.72
N LYS A 11 -12.68 5.99 0.47
CA LYS A 11 -13.77 6.23 1.42
C LYS A 11 -14.09 4.97 2.23
N TYR A 12 -14.08 3.81 1.59
CA TYR A 12 -14.26 2.53 2.26
C TYR A 12 -13.62 1.39 1.47
N VAL A 13 -13.43 0.27 2.15
CA VAL A 13 -13.14 -1.03 1.56
C VAL A 13 -14.16 -2.04 2.08
N ARG A 14 -14.65 -2.92 1.23
CA ARG A 14 -15.55 -4.02 1.60
C ARG A 14 -15.21 -5.26 0.78
N LEU A 15 -15.66 -6.42 1.22
CA LEU A 15 -15.68 -7.60 0.36
C LEU A 15 -16.91 -7.53 -0.56
N LYS A 16 -16.82 -8.17 -1.72
CA LYS A 16 -17.99 -8.48 -2.55
C LYS A 16 -18.93 -9.36 -1.71
N GLU A 17 -20.22 -9.12 -1.84
CA GLU A 17 -21.21 -10.07 -1.35
C GLU A 17 -21.24 -11.17 -2.41
N GLU A 18 -20.65 -12.32 -2.07
CA GLU A 18 -20.78 -13.55 -2.84
C GLU A 18 -21.60 -14.50 -2.00
N ASP A 19 -22.45 -15.30 -2.66
CA ASP A 19 -23.23 -16.34 -1.98
C ASP A 19 -22.31 -17.35 -1.26
N GLU A 20 -21.05 -17.47 -1.69
CA GLU A 20 -20.01 -18.30 -1.06
C GLU A 20 -18.63 -17.63 -1.11
N THR A 21 -18.20 -16.96 -0.03
CA THR A 21 -16.77 -16.64 0.14
C THR A 21 -15.96 -17.94 0.26
N PRO A 22 -14.87 -18.13 -0.50
CA PRO A 22 -14.10 -19.37 -0.47
C PRO A 22 -13.66 -19.74 0.96
N GLN A 23 -13.82 -21.00 1.37
CA GLN A 23 -13.35 -21.49 2.68
C GLN A 23 -11.84 -21.81 2.67
N THR A 24 -11.06 -21.00 1.97
CA THR A 24 -9.62 -21.18 1.77
C THR A 24 -8.87 -19.92 2.17
N TYR A 25 -7.56 -20.03 2.36
CA TYR A 25 -6.72 -18.87 2.60
C TYR A 25 -6.83 -17.87 1.41
N PRO A 26 -6.94 -16.54 1.66
CA PRO A 26 -6.89 -15.87 2.97
C PRO A 26 -8.26 -15.56 3.60
N TYR A 27 -9.38 -16.03 3.04
CA TYR A 27 -10.72 -15.75 3.57
C TYR A 27 -10.97 -16.38 4.94
N THR A 28 -10.26 -17.47 5.25
CA THR A 28 -10.33 -18.15 6.56
C THR A 28 -9.58 -17.42 7.69
N VAL A 29 -8.84 -16.35 7.36
CA VAL A 29 -8.06 -15.61 8.35
C VAL A 29 -9.02 -14.74 9.20
N PRO A 30 -8.85 -14.64 10.54
CA PRO A 30 -9.89 -14.07 11.42
C PRO A 30 -10.38 -12.67 11.06
N ALA A 31 -9.48 -11.77 10.62
CA ALA A 31 -9.88 -10.41 10.27
C ALA A 31 -10.47 -10.28 8.86
N LEU A 32 -10.56 -11.36 8.07
CA LEU A 32 -11.20 -11.41 6.75
C LEU A 32 -12.50 -12.21 6.80
N ALA A 33 -12.55 -13.29 7.58
CA ALA A 33 -13.74 -14.14 7.74
C ALA A 33 -14.98 -13.37 8.20
N ASN A 34 -14.81 -12.37 9.07
CA ASN A 34 -15.91 -11.52 9.58
C ASN A 34 -15.91 -10.11 8.97
N PHE A 35 -15.08 -9.87 7.95
CA PHE A 35 -14.88 -8.53 7.42
C PHE A 35 -15.95 -8.17 6.40
N ARG A 36 -16.89 -7.31 6.80
CA ARG A 36 -17.89 -6.79 5.87
C ARG A 36 -17.40 -5.50 5.20
N ARG A 37 -17.05 -4.50 5.99
CA ARG A 37 -16.67 -3.18 5.51
C ARG A 37 -15.81 -2.43 6.52
N LEU A 38 -14.80 -1.72 6.03
CA LEU A 38 -14.03 -0.72 6.77
C LEU A 38 -14.21 0.64 6.11
N GLU A 39 -14.65 1.62 6.89
CA GLU A 39 -14.79 3.00 6.44
C GLU A 39 -13.59 3.83 6.88
N PHE A 40 -13.00 4.55 5.91
CA PHE A 40 -11.95 5.51 6.18
C PHE A 40 -12.60 6.84 6.53
N ARG A 41 -12.33 7.33 7.74
CA ARG A 41 -12.87 8.61 8.25
C ARG A 41 -11.81 9.70 8.32
N ARG A 42 -10.54 9.31 8.22
CA ARG A 42 -9.40 10.22 8.28
C ARG A 42 -8.44 9.92 7.14
N PRO A 43 -7.71 10.94 6.65
CA PRO A 43 -6.72 10.75 5.61
C PRO A 43 -5.66 9.74 6.05
N VAL A 44 -5.09 9.88 7.25
CA VAL A 44 -4.19 8.86 7.81
C VAL A 44 -4.97 7.86 8.65
N THR A 45 -4.82 6.56 8.35
CA THR A 45 -5.50 5.46 9.05
C THR A 45 -4.51 4.36 9.40
N PHE A 46 -4.51 3.90 10.65
CA PHE A 46 -3.69 2.77 11.08
C PHE A 46 -4.58 1.54 11.26
N ILE A 47 -4.18 0.40 10.70
CA ILE A 47 -4.82 -0.90 10.91
C ILE A 47 -3.96 -1.67 11.89
N MET A 48 -4.49 -1.93 13.09
CA MET A 48 -3.78 -2.65 14.15
C MET A 48 -4.53 -3.92 14.52
N GLY A 49 -3.81 -4.91 15.03
CA GLY A 49 -4.38 -6.18 15.49
C GLY A 49 -3.30 -7.20 15.79
N GLU A 50 -3.66 -8.45 16.07
CA GLU A 50 -2.69 -9.50 16.38
C GLU A 50 -1.90 -9.96 15.15
N ASN A 51 -0.74 -10.57 15.38
CA ASN A 51 0.05 -11.18 14.32
C ASN A 51 -0.72 -12.37 13.71
N GLY A 52 -0.71 -12.48 12.38
CA GLY A 52 -1.45 -13.54 11.69
C GLY A 52 -2.93 -13.24 11.42
N MET A 53 -3.47 -12.09 11.85
CA MET A 53 -4.86 -11.71 11.57
C MET A 53 -5.15 -11.34 10.10
N GLY A 54 -4.14 -11.29 9.21
CA GLY A 54 -4.35 -10.96 7.79
C GLY A 54 -4.35 -9.46 7.47
N LYS A 55 -3.85 -8.61 8.37
CA LYS A 55 -3.77 -7.15 8.18
C LYS A 55 -2.95 -6.78 6.94
N SER A 56 -1.78 -7.40 6.78
CA SER A 56 -0.92 -7.17 5.61
C SER A 56 -1.62 -7.61 4.33
N THR A 57 -2.29 -8.77 4.36
CA THR A 57 -3.07 -9.28 3.22
C THR A 57 -4.21 -8.34 2.82
N LEU A 58 -4.92 -7.75 3.80
CA LEU A 58 -5.94 -6.74 3.53
C LEU A 58 -5.33 -5.47 2.90
N LEU A 59 -4.21 -4.97 3.43
CA LEU A 59 -3.53 -3.79 2.87
C LEU A 59 -2.99 -4.04 1.46
N GLU A 60 -2.42 -5.22 1.20
CA GLU A 60 -1.99 -5.65 -0.13
C GLU A 60 -3.18 -5.66 -1.09
N ALA A 61 -4.30 -6.27 -0.70
CA ALA A 61 -5.50 -6.29 -1.51
C ALA A 61 -6.04 -4.87 -1.82
N ILE A 62 -6.02 -3.96 -0.84
CA ILE A 62 -6.37 -2.55 -1.05
C ILE A 62 -5.40 -1.89 -2.03
N ALA A 63 -4.09 -2.11 -1.89
CA ALA A 63 -3.08 -1.51 -2.75
C ALA A 63 -3.22 -1.98 -4.20
N VAL A 64 -3.30 -3.29 -4.42
CA VAL A 64 -3.48 -3.87 -5.76
C VAL A 64 -4.80 -3.39 -6.37
N LYS A 65 -5.89 -3.38 -5.60
CA LYS A 65 -7.19 -2.86 -6.08
C LYS A 65 -7.19 -1.35 -6.34
N ALA A 66 -6.28 -0.60 -5.71
CA ALA A 66 -6.04 0.82 -5.99
C ALA A 66 -5.16 1.07 -7.23
N GLY A 67 -4.68 -0.01 -7.88
CA GLY A 67 -3.87 0.03 -9.10
C GLY A 67 -2.36 0.08 -8.86
N PHE A 68 -1.90 -0.33 -7.68
CA PHE A 68 -0.46 -0.50 -7.43
C PHE A 68 0.01 -1.89 -7.85
N ASN A 69 1.30 -1.98 -8.14
CA ASN A 69 1.96 -3.26 -8.34
C ASN A 69 1.95 -4.06 -7.03
N PRO A 70 1.59 -5.35 -7.04
CA PRO A 70 1.66 -6.21 -5.86
C PRO A 70 3.07 -6.24 -5.19
N GLU A 71 4.15 -6.12 -5.96
CA GLU A 71 5.52 -6.04 -5.45
C GLU A 71 5.85 -4.69 -4.76
N GLY A 72 4.98 -3.70 -4.86
CA GLY A 72 5.22 -2.35 -4.37
C GLY A 72 5.74 -1.40 -5.45
N GLY A 73 5.98 -0.15 -5.06
CA GLY A 73 6.42 0.92 -5.96
C GLY A 73 5.33 1.90 -6.34
N SER A 74 5.63 2.72 -7.35
CA SER A 74 4.66 3.68 -7.91
C SER A 74 3.71 2.97 -8.87
N LYS A 75 2.56 3.59 -9.20
CA LYS A 75 1.57 3.01 -10.14
C LYS A 75 2.11 2.66 -11.53
N ASN A 76 3.22 3.26 -11.94
CA ASN A 76 3.83 3.03 -13.25
C ASN A 76 4.75 1.81 -13.28
N PHE A 77 5.04 1.18 -12.13
CA PHE A 77 5.89 0.00 -12.07
C PHE A 77 5.07 -1.21 -12.50
N ARG A 78 5.45 -1.83 -13.62
CA ARG A 78 4.83 -3.05 -14.15
C ARG A 78 5.87 -4.15 -14.27
N PHE A 79 6.22 -4.75 -13.15
CA PHE A 79 7.14 -5.88 -13.06
C PHE A 79 6.57 -6.94 -12.12
N ALA A 80 6.92 -8.21 -12.35
CA ALA A 80 6.53 -9.30 -11.49
C ALA A 80 7.73 -10.25 -11.36
N THR A 81 8.21 -10.45 -10.14
CA THR A 81 9.32 -11.38 -9.86
C THR A 81 8.80 -12.81 -9.65
N ARG A 82 7.64 -12.99 -9.00
CA ARG A 82 6.86 -14.24 -8.88
C ARG A 82 5.43 -13.93 -8.42
N ALA A 83 4.42 -14.66 -8.89
CA ALA A 83 3.05 -14.54 -8.39
C ALA A 83 2.93 -15.21 -7.00
N SER A 84 3.21 -14.46 -5.94
CA SER A 84 3.05 -14.90 -4.54
C SER A 84 1.95 -14.13 -3.80
N HIS A 85 1.18 -13.31 -4.53
CA HIS A 85 0.16 -12.43 -3.97
C HIS A 85 -1.19 -13.13 -3.93
N SER A 86 -2.00 -12.81 -2.92
CA SER A 86 -3.33 -13.40 -2.79
C SER A 86 -4.34 -12.76 -3.76
N ASP A 87 -5.21 -13.58 -4.34
CA ASP A 87 -6.35 -13.17 -5.19
C ASP A 87 -7.46 -12.42 -4.43
N LEU A 88 -7.25 -12.12 -3.13
CA LEU A 88 -8.18 -11.35 -2.31
C LEU A 88 -8.54 -10.00 -2.95
N TYR A 89 -7.62 -9.37 -3.68
CA TYR A 89 -7.86 -8.09 -4.36
C TYR A 89 -9.01 -8.15 -5.38
N GLU A 90 -9.29 -9.32 -5.97
CA GLU A 90 -10.39 -9.52 -6.92
C GLU A 90 -11.75 -9.42 -6.24
N HIS A 91 -11.79 -9.83 -4.98
CA HIS A 91 -12.99 -9.89 -4.13
C HIS A 91 -13.17 -8.65 -3.26
N VAL A 92 -12.17 -7.76 -3.24
CA VAL A 92 -12.26 -6.46 -2.58
C VAL A 92 -12.95 -5.42 -3.49
N VAL A 93 -13.82 -4.62 -2.90
CA VAL A 93 -14.43 -3.42 -3.51
C VAL A 93 -13.95 -2.19 -2.77
N LEU A 94 -13.41 -1.21 -3.53
CA LEU A 94 -12.99 0.08 -2.99
C LEU A 94 -14.01 1.17 -3.34
N GLY A 95 -14.51 1.85 -2.32
CA GLY A 95 -15.17 3.14 -2.48
C GLY A 95 -14.12 4.20 -2.74
N ARG A 96 -13.99 4.67 -3.98
CA ARG A 96 -13.03 5.72 -4.34
C ARG A 96 -13.65 7.11 -4.12
N GLY A 97 -12.83 8.04 -3.64
CA GLY A 97 -13.17 9.45 -3.54
C GLY A 97 -12.38 10.27 -4.56
N LEU A 98 -11.58 11.21 -4.09
CA LEU A 98 -10.70 12.00 -4.97
C LEU A 98 -9.75 11.10 -5.76
N GLN A 99 -9.37 11.54 -6.96
CA GLN A 99 -8.36 10.85 -7.74
C GLN A 99 -6.97 11.37 -7.32
N PRO A 100 -6.10 10.52 -6.73
CA PRO A 100 -4.76 10.93 -6.36
C PRO A 100 -3.92 11.11 -7.63
N ARG A 101 -3.15 12.21 -7.70
CA ARG A 101 -2.23 12.50 -8.82
C ARG A 101 -0.94 11.67 -8.76
N ASP A 102 -0.65 11.13 -7.58
CA ASP A 102 0.53 10.32 -7.32
C ASP A 102 0.21 9.23 -6.29
N GLY A 103 1.11 8.28 -6.08
CA GLY A 103 0.99 7.31 -5.00
C GLY A 103 2.12 6.32 -4.97
N TYR A 104 2.23 5.64 -3.83
CA TYR A 104 3.26 4.64 -3.60
C TYR A 104 2.74 3.53 -2.69
N PHE A 105 3.03 2.28 -3.06
CA PHE A 105 2.82 1.13 -2.21
C PHE A 105 4.17 0.63 -1.67
N LEU A 106 4.36 0.75 -0.36
CA LEU A 106 5.58 0.34 0.33
C LEU A 106 5.39 -1.04 0.95
N ARG A 107 5.85 -2.05 0.23
CA ARG A 107 5.90 -3.42 0.73
C ARG A 107 7.27 -3.68 1.35
N ALA A 108 7.32 -3.85 2.66
CA ALA A 108 8.58 -4.02 3.37
C ALA A 108 9.35 -5.27 2.92
N GLU A 109 8.63 -6.33 2.56
CA GLU A 109 9.18 -7.64 2.21
C GLU A 109 9.82 -7.66 0.82
N SER A 110 9.29 -6.89 -0.12
CA SER A 110 9.77 -6.81 -1.52
C SER A 110 10.41 -5.47 -1.86
N PHE A 111 10.78 -4.66 -0.87
CA PHE A 111 11.38 -3.35 -1.08
C PHE A 111 12.61 -3.40 -2.00
N TYR A 112 13.46 -4.40 -1.84
CA TYR A 112 14.65 -4.55 -2.68
C TYR A 112 14.34 -4.94 -4.11
N ASN A 113 13.23 -5.65 -4.39
CA ASN A 113 12.79 -5.90 -5.76
C ASN A 113 12.44 -4.58 -6.46
N VAL A 114 11.75 -3.68 -5.73
CA VAL A 114 11.44 -2.34 -6.23
C VAL A 114 12.72 -1.50 -6.41
N ALA A 115 13.68 -1.60 -5.49
CA ALA A 115 14.97 -0.92 -5.61
C ALA A 115 15.73 -1.35 -6.88
N THR A 116 15.77 -2.65 -7.17
CA THR A 116 16.35 -3.18 -8.40
C THR A 116 15.65 -2.62 -9.63
N GLU A 117 14.32 -2.53 -9.64
CA GLU A 117 13.60 -1.96 -10.79
C GLU A 117 13.72 -0.44 -10.92
N ILE A 118 13.89 0.29 -9.81
CA ILE A 118 14.23 1.71 -9.89
C ILE A 118 15.57 1.90 -10.61
N GLU A 119 16.52 1.00 -10.41
CA GLU A 119 17.83 1.02 -11.08
C GLU A 119 17.76 0.53 -12.54
N ASN A 120 16.97 -0.51 -12.83
CA ASN A 120 16.84 -1.04 -14.19
C ASN A 120 16.07 -0.10 -15.12
N VAL A 121 15.11 0.67 -14.59
CA VAL A 121 14.36 1.68 -15.35
C VAL A 121 15.20 2.95 -15.58
N ALA A 122 16.43 3.02 -15.09
CA ALA A 122 17.20 4.25 -14.99
C ALA A 122 17.53 4.91 -16.34
N ASP A 123 16.85 6.04 -16.59
CA ASP A 123 17.53 7.33 -16.62
C ASP A 123 16.62 8.40 -15.96
N GLY A 124 17.13 9.13 -14.97
CA GLY A 124 16.43 10.27 -14.35
C GLY A 124 15.31 9.97 -13.32
N VAL A 125 15.04 8.70 -12.97
CA VAL A 125 14.06 8.35 -11.90
C VAL A 125 14.70 8.38 -10.50
N LEU A 126 16.01 8.11 -10.39
CA LEU A 126 16.78 8.14 -9.14
C LEU A 126 16.70 9.48 -8.39
N LYS A 127 16.45 10.60 -9.10
CA LYS A 127 16.21 11.92 -8.49
C LYS A 127 15.04 11.97 -7.53
N TYR A 128 14.02 11.13 -7.76
CA TYR A 128 12.87 11.00 -6.87
C TYR A 128 13.16 10.12 -5.63
N TYR A 129 14.36 9.55 -5.54
CA TYR A 129 14.82 8.67 -4.48
C TYR A 129 16.15 9.12 -3.85
N GLY A 130 16.59 10.37 -4.11
CA GLY A 130 17.77 10.97 -3.48
C GLY A 130 19.07 10.87 -4.28
N ASP A 131 19.00 10.63 -5.59
CA ASP A 131 20.13 10.61 -6.53
C ASP A 131 21.23 9.58 -6.20
N LYS A 132 20.93 8.62 -5.31
CA LYS A 132 21.82 7.52 -4.94
C LYS A 132 21.12 6.19 -5.20
N SER A 133 21.91 5.21 -5.64
CA SER A 133 21.47 3.82 -5.70
C SER A 133 20.91 3.39 -4.34
N LEU A 134 19.73 2.77 -4.35
CA LEU A 134 19.10 2.25 -3.14
C LEU A 134 19.78 0.95 -2.66
N HIS A 135 20.52 0.27 -3.54
CA HIS A 135 21.33 -0.91 -3.20
C HIS A 135 22.68 -0.55 -2.57
N GLN A 136 23.18 0.68 -2.76
CA GLN A 136 24.41 1.17 -2.15
C GLN A 136 24.20 1.82 -0.77
N GLN A 137 22.98 1.76 -0.23
CA GLN A 137 22.58 2.34 1.05
C GLN A 137 22.21 1.24 2.05
N SER A 138 22.31 1.53 3.34
CA SER A 138 21.76 0.63 4.35
C SER A 138 20.23 0.54 4.26
N HIS A 139 19.65 -0.55 4.76
CA HIS A 139 18.19 -0.74 4.72
C HIS A 139 17.40 0.44 5.31
N GLY A 140 17.91 1.05 6.39
CA GLY A 140 17.32 2.23 7.00
C GLY A 140 17.45 3.49 6.13
N GLU A 141 18.60 3.69 5.49
CA GLU A 141 18.87 4.85 4.63
C GLU A 141 18.03 4.82 3.35
N SER A 142 17.98 3.68 2.64
CA SER A 142 17.15 3.52 1.43
C SER A 142 15.68 3.78 1.73
N PHE A 143 15.22 3.33 2.90
CA PHE A 143 13.87 3.56 3.37
C PHE A 143 13.60 5.03 3.71
N LEU A 144 14.51 5.70 4.43
CA LEU A 144 14.40 7.13 4.75
C LEU A 144 14.47 8.00 3.49
N ALA A 145 15.31 7.64 2.52
CA ALA A 145 15.38 8.31 1.23
C ALA A 145 14.02 8.24 0.51
N LEU A 146 13.36 7.08 0.55
CA LEU A 146 12.02 6.91 0.00
C LEU A 146 10.98 7.79 0.71
N LEU A 147 10.94 7.78 2.05
CA LEU A 147 10.03 8.65 2.81
C LEU A 147 10.28 10.14 2.55
N GLY A 148 11.56 10.50 2.38
CA GLY A 148 12.02 11.88 2.25
C GLY A 148 11.72 12.47 0.88
N HIS A 149 11.96 11.67 -0.16
CA HIS A 149 11.98 12.12 -1.56
C HIS A 149 10.80 11.63 -2.39
N ARG A 150 10.06 10.59 -1.99
CA ARG A 150 8.98 10.00 -2.81
C ARG A 150 7.59 10.15 -2.22
N LEU A 151 7.45 10.12 -0.89
CA LEU A 151 6.17 10.23 -0.18
C LEU A 151 5.81 11.69 0.14
N PHE A 152 5.59 12.52 -0.88
CA PHE A 152 5.26 13.94 -0.72
C PHE A 152 4.06 14.37 -1.56
N GLY A 153 3.33 15.40 -1.11
CA GLY A 153 2.22 15.98 -1.87
C GLY A 153 0.89 15.20 -1.81
N HIS A 154 0.07 15.37 -2.86
CA HIS A 154 -1.31 14.90 -2.95
C HIS A 154 -1.41 13.49 -3.56
N GLY A 155 -0.89 12.49 -2.84
CA GLY A 155 -0.87 11.10 -3.27
C GLY A 155 -1.51 10.12 -2.28
N LEU A 156 -1.85 8.93 -2.79
CA LEU A 156 -2.30 7.78 -1.99
C LEU A 156 -1.09 6.92 -1.61
N TYR A 157 -0.86 6.73 -0.32
CA TYR A 157 0.26 5.96 0.19
C TYR A 157 -0.23 4.80 1.05
N ILE A 158 0.31 3.60 0.80
CA ILE A 158 -0.02 2.39 1.55
C ILE A 158 1.29 1.73 1.96
N SER A 159 1.41 1.27 3.19
CA SER A 159 2.60 0.61 3.71
C SER A 159 2.26 -0.62 4.55
N THR A 160 2.91 -1.75 4.29
CA THR A 160 2.75 -3.00 5.07
C THR A 160 3.85 -3.20 6.11
N SER A 161 4.65 -2.18 6.40
CA SER A 161 5.76 -2.30 7.34
C SER A 161 5.30 -2.53 8.79
N ARG A 162 5.85 -3.56 9.45
CA ARG A 162 5.64 -3.86 10.88
C ARG A 162 5.99 -2.72 11.85
N LYS A 163 6.64 -1.66 11.36
CA LYS A 163 6.91 -0.43 12.10
C LYS A 163 6.20 0.75 11.42
N PRO A 164 5.51 1.62 12.18
CA PRO A 164 4.87 2.80 11.62
C PRO A 164 5.95 3.77 11.14
N HIS A 165 5.94 4.08 9.84
CA HIS A 165 6.78 5.12 9.27
C HIS A 165 5.90 6.04 8.44
N CYS A 166 5.58 7.21 8.99
CA CYS A 166 4.63 8.12 8.36
C CYS A 166 5.11 9.57 8.48
N ARG A 167 4.95 10.34 7.39
CA ARG A 167 5.00 11.81 7.45
C ARG A 167 3.59 12.36 7.68
N PRO A 168 3.37 13.32 8.61
CA PRO A 168 2.05 13.84 8.95
C PRO A 168 1.31 14.58 7.81
N ARG A 169 2.00 14.94 6.73
CA ARG A 169 1.45 15.78 5.64
C ARG A 169 0.82 15.00 4.48
N ALA A 170 0.84 13.66 4.52
CA ALA A 170 0.26 12.82 3.48
C ALA A 170 -1.27 12.69 3.63
N ARG A 171 -2.01 12.86 2.52
CA ARG A 171 -3.48 12.79 2.50
C ARG A 171 -4.05 11.38 2.51
N CYS A 172 -3.23 10.34 2.34
CA CYS A 172 -3.60 9.03 2.84
C CYS A 172 -2.38 8.17 3.13
N THR A 173 -2.27 7.65 4.35
CA THR A 173 -1.27 6.64 4.73
C THR A 173 -1.99 5.55 5.48
N CYS A 174 -2.02 4.34 4.92
CA CYS A 174 -2.45 3.13 5.62
C CYS A 174 -1.22 2.35 6.08
N CYS A 175 -1.09 2.11 7.39
CA CYS A 175 -0.02 1.30 7.97
C CYS A 175 -0.61 0.12 8.74
N ALA A 176 -0.05 -1.08 8.58
CA ALA A 176 -0.35 -2.23 9.43
C ALA A 176 0.70 -2.38 10.52
N GLY A 177 0.25 -2.37 11.79
CA GLY A 177 1.04 -2.75 12.97
C GLY A 177 0.55 -4.06 13.55
#